data_AF-A0A2D6U5S3-F1
#
_entry.id   AF-A0A2D6U5S3-F1
#
_cell.length_a   1.000
_cell.length_b   1.000
_cell.length_c   1.000
_cell.angle_alpha   90.00
_cell.angle_beta   90.00
_cell.angle_gamma   90.00
#
_symmetry.space_group_name_H-M   'P 1'
#
loop_
_entity.id
_entity.type
_entity.pdbx_description
1 polymer ?
#
loop_
_entity_poly.entity_id
_entity_poly.type
_entity_poly.pdbx_seq_one_letter_code
_entity_poly.pdbx_strand_id
1 'polypeptide(L)'
;MVRKATTDLEVSVSPVQCVKAFRKLVEQAGWEIERHEGARLVDRFAIIFPMAQSTRTIGIKILNGPLRGLELACWSETRGSHGAINIASFLLPGGPDLPITKSLLDNWVADLPRCPWRWTFSERSKIGFLL
;
A
#
# COMPACT_ATOMS: atom_id res chain seq x y z
N MET A 1 -8.53 -16.73 14.31
CA MET A 1 -7.77 -15.49 14.03
C MET A 1 -8.52 -14.73 12.94
N VAL A 2 -9.27 -13.69 13.29
CA VAL A 2 -10.09 -12.94 12.33
C VAL A 2 -9.16 -12.11 11.44
N ARG A 3 -9.21 -12.36 10.13
CA ARG A 3 -8.41 -11.61 9.13
C ARG A 3 -8.94 -10.18 9.11
N LYS A 4 -8.14 -9.20 9.56
CA LYS A 4 -8.56 -7.80 9.53
C LYS A 4 -8.88 -7.42 8.08
N ALA A 5 -10.06 -6.83 7.83
CA ALA A 5 -10.45 -6.38 6.51
C ALA A 5 -9.50 -5.26 6.07
N THR A 6 -8.69 -5.55 5.07
CA THR A 6 -7.68 -4.62 4.54
C THR A 6 -7.98 -4.39 3.07
N THR A 7 -7.90 -3.15 2.64
CA THR A 7 -8.10 -2.73 1.24
C THR A 7 -6.75 -2.67 0.56
N ASP A 8 -6.47 -3.64 -0.30
CA ASP A 8 -5.22 -3.75 -1.03
C ASP A 8 -5.35 -3.03 -2.38
N LEU A 9 -4.53 -1.99 -2.59
CA LEU A 9 -4.48 -1.19 -3.80
C LEU A 9 -3.18 -1.46 -4.56
N GLU A 10 -3.29 -1.88 -5.81
CA GLU A 10 -2.14 -2.01 -6.71
C GLU A 10 -1.79 -0.64 -7.30
N VAL A 11 -0.55 -0.20 -7.07
CA VAL A 11 -0.11 1.15 -7.38
C VAL A 11 1.22 1.16 -8.13
N SER A 12 1.38 2.15 -9.00
CA SER A 12 2.59 2.32 -9.80
C SER A 12 3.73 3.03 -9.06
N VAL A 13 3.42 3.73 -7.98
CA VAL A 13 4.40 4.42 -7.12
C VAL A 13 5.08 3.43 -6.17
N SER A 14 6.31 3.72 -5.72
CA SER A 14 7.06 2.80 -4.87
C SER A 14 6.50 2.77 -3.43
N PRO A 15 6.69 1.66 -2.67
CA PRO A 15 6.24 1.57 -1.28
C PRO A 15 6.78 2.70 -0.40
N VAL A 16 8.02 3.12 -0.62
CA VAL A 16 8.65 4.23 0.10
C VAL A 16 7.94 5.56 -0.19
N GLN A 17 7.55 5.81 -1.45
CA GLN A 17 6.80 7.01 -1.82
C GLN A 17 5.41 7.01 -1.18
N CYS A 18 4.71 5.87 -1.19
CA CYS A 18 3.40 5.71 -0.54
C CYS A 18 3.46 6.06 0.95
N VAL A 19 4.42 5.46 1.66
CA VAL A 19 4.62 5.67 3.10
C VAL A 19 5.05 7.12 3.39
N LYS A 20 5.91 7.70 2.56
CA LYS A 20 6.36 9.09 2.72
C LYS A 20 5.22 10.10 2.56
N ALA A 21 4.40 9.95 1.52
CA ALA A 21 3.24 10.82 1.28
C ALA A 21 2.22 10.69 2.43
N PHE A 22 1.93 9.45 2.84
CA PHE A 22 1.02 9.19 3.95
C PHE A 22 1.53 9.80 5.26
N ARG A 23 2.81 9.60 5.59
CA ARG A 23 3.42 10.19 6.77
C ARG A 23 3.26 11.71 6.82
N LYS A 24 3.54 12.39 5.70
CA LYS A 24 3.45 13.84 5.61
C LYS A 24 2.04 14.33 5.89
N LEU A 25 1.02 13.66 5.38
CA LEU A 25 -0.38 14.01 5.63
C LEU A 25 -0.79 13.83 7.08
N VAL A 26 -0.37 12.73 7.70
CA VAL A 26 -0.67 12.44 9.11
C VAL A 26 0.04 13.44 10.04
N GLU A 27 1.30 13.79 9.72
CA GLU A 27 2.05 14.84 10.42
C GLU A 27 1.39 16.22 10.25
N GLN A 28 0.91 16.56 9.05
CA GLN A 28 0.17 17.81 8.78
C GLN A 28 -1.17 17.89 9.52
N ALA A 29 -1.84 16.76 9.71
CA ALA A 29 -3.07 16.66 10.49
C ALA A 29 -2.82 16.69 12.01
N GLY A 30 -1.56 16.71 12.46
CA GLY A 30 -1.19 16.73 13.87
C GLY A 30 -1.42 15.40 14.58
N TRP A 31 -1.45 14.29 13.85
CA TRP A 31 -1.69 12.96 14.42
C TRP A 31 -0.36 12.23 14.70
N GLU A 32 -0.35 11.46 15.79
CA GLU A 32 0.76 10.60 16.20
C GLU A 32 0.78 9.31 15.40
N ILE A 33 1.99 8.89 15.06
CA ILE A 33 2.26 7.72 14.23
C ILE A 33 3.16 6.72 14.94
N GLU A 34 2.93 5.45 14.65
CA GLU A 34 3.82 4.35 14.98
C GLU A 34 4.32 3.71 13.68
N ARG A 35 5.63 3.54 13.55
CA ARG A 35 6.21 2.85 12.39
C ARG A 35 6.24 1.35 12.67
N HIS A 36 5.76 0.57 11.70
CA HIS A 36 5.81 -0.88 11.75
C HIS A 36 6.60 -1.40 10.57
N GLU A 37 7.73 -2.04 10.84
CA GLU A 37 8.44 -2.85 9.85
C GLU A 37 8.04 -4.31 10.02
N GLY A 38 7.41 -4.87 8.99
CA GLY A 38 6.90 -6.23 9.00
C GLY A 38 7.53 -7.09 7.91
N ALA A 39 7.28 -8.39 7.98
CA ALA A 39 7.61 -9.34 6.93
C ALA A 39 6.32 -10.05 6.53
N ARG A 40 5.88 -9.89 5.27
CA ARG A 40 4.69 -10.56 4.74
C ARG A 40 5.14 -11.67 3.79
N LEU A 41 4.60 -12.87 3.99
CA LEU A 41 4.75 -13.96 3.02
C LEU A 41 3.97 -13.60 1.76
N VAL A 42 4.67 -13.64 0.63
CA VAL A 42 4.13 -13.32 -0.69
C VAL A 42 4.44 -14.51 -1.59
N ASP A 43 3.42 -15.02 -2.28
CA ASP A 43 3.56 -16.18 -3.15
C ASP A 43 4.11 -15.77 -4.52
N ARG A 44 5.27 -16.32 -4.89
CA ARG A 44 5.82 -16.23 -6.25
C ARG A 44 5.50 -17.52 -7.00
N PHE A 45 5.03 -17.38 -8.24
CA PHE A 45 4.92 -18.50 -9.18
C PHE A 45 6.02 -18.37 -10.24
N ALA A 46 7.01 -19.26 -10.24
CA ALA A 46 7.98 -19.35 -11.33
C ALA A 46 7.70 -20.63 -12.13
N ILE A 47 6.91 -20.50 -13.21
CA ILE A 47 6.56 -21.43 -14.32
C ILE A 47 6.23 -22.90 -13.95
N ILE A 48 6.82 -23.52 -12.94
CA ILE A 48 6.58 -24.90 -12.46
C ILE A 48 6.58 -25.02 -10.91
N PHE A 49 7.14 -24.08 -10.12
CA PHE A 49 7.17 -24.19 -8.64
C PHE A 49 6.65 -22.93 -7.90
N PRO A 50 5.82 -23.09 -6.84
CA PRO A 50 5.51 -22.00 -5.92
C PRO A 50 6.69 -21.75 -4.97
N MET A 51 7.17 -20.52 -4.91
CA MET A 51 8.16 -20.05 -3.93
C MET A 51 7.51 -18.98 -3.06
N ALA A 52 7.16 -19.31 -1.82
CA ALA A 52 6.78 -18.29 -0.85
C ALA A 52 8.04 -17.48 -0.48
N GLN A 53 8.08 -16.21 -0.84
CA GLN A 53 9.16 -15.30 -0.45
C GLN A 53 8.64 -14.28 0.55
N SER A 54 9.38 -14.13 1.66
CA SER A 54 9.12 -13.08 2.64
C SER A 54 9.49 -11.73 2.05
N THR A 55 8.50 -10.88 1.80
CA THR A 55 8.70 -9.51 1.36
C THR A 55 8.65 -8.58 2.57
N ARG A 56 9.63 -7.68 2.67
CA ARG A 56 9.62 -6.64 3.70
C ARG A 56 8.46 -5.68 3.45
N THR A 57 7.61 -5.52 4.46
CA THR A 57 6.51 -4.57 4.46
C THR A 57 6.92 -3.36 5.28
N ILE A 58 6.73 -2.17 4.72
CA ILE A 58 6.97 -0.92 5.42
C ILE A 58 5.60 -0.31 5.68
N GLY A 59 5.30 0.02 6.94
CA GLY A 59 4.01 0.55 7.30
C GLY A 59 4.03 1.59 8.40
N ILE A 60 2.92 2.32 8.49
CA ILE A 60 2.66 3.33 9.51
C ILE A 60 1.26 3.10 10.05
N LYS A 61 1.11 3.22 11.36
CA LYS A 61 -0.15 3.16 12.09
C LYS A 61 -0.46 4.50 12.74
N ILE A 62 -1.71 4.94 12.68
CA ILE A 62 -2.20 6.13 13.37
C ILE A 62 -2.59 5.75 14.81
N LEU A 63 -1.99 6.45 15.79
CA LEU A 63 -2.20 6.18 17.23
C LEU A 63 -3.32 7.03 17.85
N ASN A 64 -3.56 8.23 17.32
CA ASN A 64 -4.53 9.17 17.87
C ASN A 64 -5.37 9.84 16.77
N GLY A 65 -6.41 10.59 17.16
CA GLY A 65 -7.31 11.25 16.23
C GLY A 65 -8.51 10.40 15.78
N PRO A 66 -9.33 10.93 14.86
CA PRO A 66 -10.61 10.33 14.44
C PRO A 66 -10.45 9.01 13.67
N LEU A 67 -9.28 8.77 13.09
CA LEU A 67 -8.93 7.55 12.35
C LEU A 67 -7.94 6.67 13.12
N ARG A 68 -7.99 6.72 14.46
CA ARG A 68 -7.16 5.88 15.33
C ARG A 68 -7.27 4.40 14.94
N GLY A 69 -6.12 3.76 14.77
CA GLY A 69 -6.05 2.35 14.37
C GLY A 69 -6.01 2.14 12.85
N LEU A 70 -6.04 3.21 12.04
CA LEU A 70 -5.74 3.12 10.61
C LEU A 70 -4.28 2.73 10.41
N GLU A 71 -4.06 1.71 9.59
CA GLU A 71 -2.72 1.20 9.26
C GLU A 71 -2.53 1.26 7.74
N LEU A 72 -1.44 1.86 7.28
CA LEU A 72 -0.96 1.73 5.91
C LEU A 72 0.23 0.78 5.91
N ALA A 73 0.17 -0.28 5.13
CA ALA A 73 1.24 -1.20 4.89
C ALA A 73 1.55 -1.24 3.39
N CYS A 74 2.82 -1.08 3.01
CA CYS A 74 3.24 -1.11 1.62
C CYS A 74 4.33 -2.15 1.39
N TRP A 75 4.23 -2.87 0.27
CA TRP A 75 5.25 -3.85 -0.15
C TRP A 75 5.29 -3.94 -1.69
N SER A 76 6.25 -4.70 -2.20
CA SER A 76 6.40 -4.95 -3.63
C SER A 76 6.33 -6.46 -3.87
N GLU A 77 5.39 -6.91 -4.67
CA GLU A 77 5.17 -8.33 -5.01
C GLU A 77 5.50 -8.57 -6.49
N THR A 78 6.28 -9.60 -6.78
CA THR A 78 6.49 -10.07 -8.16
C THR A 78 5.53 -11.23 -8.43
N ARG A 79 4.49 -10.97 -9.21
CA ARG A 79 3.58 -12.01 -9.69
C ARG A 79 4.15 -12.63 -10.98
N GLY A 80 4.82 -13.77 -10.87
CA GLY A 80 5.39 -14.48 -12.02
C GLY A 80 6.93 -14.54 -12.03
N SER A 81 7.50 -14.61 -13.23
CA SER A 81 8.96 -14.71 -13.42
C SER A 81 9.68 -13.34 -13.40
N HIS A 82 9.00 -12.25 -13.77
CA HIS A 82 9.58 -10.90 -13.88
C HIS A 82 8.55 -9.81 -13.56
N GLY A 83 9.03 -8.64 -13.12
CA GLY A 83 8.19 -7.49 -12.78
C GLY A 83 7.83 -7.41 -11.29
N ALA A 84 7.62 -6.21 -10.76
CA ALA A 84 7.22 -6.01 -9.37
C ALA A 84 6.05 -5.02 -9.33
N ILE A 85 4.94 -5.46 -8.74
CA ILE A 85 3.75 -4.66 -8.49
C ILE A 85 3.88 -4.10 -7.08
N ASN A 86 3.73 -2.79 -6.92
CA ASN A 86 3.72 -2.20 -5.59
C ASN A 86 2.28 -2.23 -5.07
N ILE A 87 2.13 -2.62 -3.81
CA ILE A 87 0.83 -2.73 -3.15
C ILE A 87 0.82 -1.77 -1.97
N ALA A 88 -0.23 -0.97 -1.88
CA ALA A 88 -0.57 -0.14 -0.74
C ALA A 88 -1.84 -0.70 -0.10
N SER A 89 -1.68 -1.23 1.12
CA SER A 89 -2.71 -1.95 1.85
C SER A 89 -3.16 -1.10 3.03
N PHE A 90 -4.42 -0.69 2.99
CA PHE A 90 -5.03 0.17 3.99
C PHE A 90 -5.95 -0.64 4.90
N LEU A 91 -5.70 -0.57 6.19
CA LEU A 91 -6.65 -0.97 7.20
C LEU A 91 -7.45 0.25 7.60
N LEU A 92 -8.72 0.30 7.20
CA LEU A 92 -9.58 1.46 7.38
C LEU A 92 -10.58 1.19 8.53
N PRO A 93 -10.38 1.76 9.73
CA PRO A 93 -11.34 1.63 10.81
C PRO A 93 -12.65 2.34 10.40
N GLY A 94 -13.74 1.58 10.33
CA GLY A 94 -15.04 2.09 9.88
C GLY A 94 -15.24 2.12 8.35
N GLY A 95 -14.27 1.64 7.57
CA GLY A 95 -14.40 1.43 6.13
C GLY A 95 -14.09 2.64 5.23
N PRO A 96 -14.13 2.45 3.90
CA PRO A 96 -13.77 3.47 2.91
C PRO A 96 -14.83 4.57 2.73
N ASP A 97 -16.10 4.28 3.03
CA ASP A 97 -17.22 5.20 2.75
C ASP A 97 -17.33 6.36 3.73
N LEU A 98 -16.54 6.36 4.81
CA LEU A 98 -16.49 7.48 5.74
C LEU A 98 -15.91 8.73 5.05
N PRO A 99 -16.56 9.91 5.17
CA PRO A 99 -16.11 11.13 4.50
C PRO A 99 -14.67 11.53 4.83
N ILE A 100 -14.25 11.30 6.08
CA ILE A 100 -12.89 11.59 6.54
C ILE A 100 -11.87 10.62 5.92
N THR A 101 -12.23 9.34 5.78
CA THR A 101 -11.39 8.33 5.12
C THR A 101 -11.22 8.67 3.64
N LYS A 102 -12.31 9.02 2.96
CA LYS A 102 -12.27 9.44 1.56
C LYS A 102 -11.39 10.68 1.36
N SER A 103 -11.58 11.70 2.21
CA SER A 103 -10.75 12.91 2.17
C SER A 103 -9.26 12.61 2.41
N LEU A 104 -8.95 11.69 3.32
CA LEU A 104 -7.57 11.25 3.56
C LEU A 104 -6.97 10.57 2.33
N LEU A 105 -7.72 9.67 1.69
CA LEU A 105 -7.28 8.95 0.49
C LEU A 105 -7.08 9.91 -0.69
N ASP A 106 -7.98 10.87 -0.89
CA ASP A 106 -7.88 11.87 -1.95
C ASP A 106 -6.62 12.75 -1.77
N ASN A 107 -6.37 13.21 -0.54
CA ASN A 107 -5.15 13.96 -0.21
C ASN A 107 -3.89 13.10 -0.38
N TRP A 108 -3.96 11.82 -0.01
CA TRP A 108 -2.86 10.87 -0.21
C TRP A 108 -2.53 10.70 -1.67
N VAL A 109 -3.54 10.52 -2.53
CA VAL A 109 -3.35 10.45 -3.99
C VAL A 109 -2.76 11.75 -4.54
N ALA A 110 -3.17 12.91 -4.01
CA ALA A 110 -2.68 14.21 -4.46
C ALA A 110 -1.21 14.49 -4.09
N ASP A 111 -0.71 13.97 -2.96
CA ASP A 111 0.68 14.18 -2.51
C ASP A 111 1.68 13.18 -3.14
N LEU A 112 1.18 12.18 -3.88
CA LEU A 112 2.02 11.25 -4.64
C LEU A 112 2.70 11.96 -5.84
N PRO A 113 3.91 11.54 -6.24
CA PRO A 113 4.66 12.16 -7.34
C PRO A 113 3.97 12.03 -8.71
N ARG A 114 3.03 11.09 -8.83
CA ARG A 114 2.16 10.90 -9.99
C ARG A 114 0.90 10.17 -9.55
N CYS A 115 -0.13 10.21 -10.39
CA CYS A 115 -1.33 9.41 -10.19
C CYS A 115 -0.96 7.90 -10.07
N PRO A 116 -1.34 7.22 -8.98
CA PRO A 116 -0.89 5.86 -8.69
C PRO A 116 -1.38 4.83 -9.72
N TRP A 117 -2.50 5.08 -10.40
CA TRP A 117 -3.02 4.21 -11.47
C TRP A 117 -2.52 4.58 -12.87
N ARG A 118 -1.66 5.60 -12.99
CA ARG A 118 -1.07 5.99 -14.27
C ARG A 118 0.23 5.24 -14.52
N TRP A 119 0.10 4.03 -15.06
CA TRP A 119 1.21 3.17 -15.44
C TRP A 119 1.88 3.62 -16.76
N THR A 120 3.20 3.57 -16.80
CA THR A 120 3.97 3.73 -18.05
C THR A 120 3.90 2.45 -18.89
N PHE A 121 4.19 2.56 -20.19
CA PHE A 121 4.25 1.39 -21.08
C PHE A 121 5.20 0.31 -20.55
N SER A 122 6.41 0.70 -20.11
CA SER A 122 7.38 -0.26 -19.56
C SER A 122 6.87 -0.99 -18.32
N GLU A 123 6.13 -0.31 -17.45
CA GLU A 123 5.56 -0.93 -16.24
C GLU A 123 4.44 -1.90 -16.61
N ARG A 124 3.53 -1.49 -17.51
CA ARG A 124 2.48 -2.37 -18.04
C ARG A 124 3.06 -3.63 -18.70
N SER A 125 4.12 -3.49 -19.50
CA SER A 125 4.77 -4.64 -20.13
C SER A 125 5.42 -5.60 -19.14
N LYS A 126 5.86 -5.12 -17.98
CA LYS A 126 6.48 -5.97 -16.93
C LYS A 126 5.45 -6.67 -16.06
N ILE A 127 4.30 -6.04 -15.81
CA ILE A 127 3.24 -6.57 -14.96
C ILE A 127 2.28 -7.48 -15.76
N GLY A 128 2.24 -7.29 -17.08
CA GLY A 128 1.26 -7.90 -17.97
C GLY A 128 0.17 -6.89 -18.32
N PHE A 129 -0.32 -6.94 -19.56
CA PHE A 129 -1.34 -6.02 -20.08
C PHE A 129 -2.75 -6.22 -19.49
N LEU A 130 -2.90 -7.02 -18.44
CA LEU A 130 -4.19 -7.42 -17.84
C LEU A 130 -4.56 -6.62 -16.58
N LEU A 131 -3.95 -5.44 -16.37
CA LEU A 131 -4.39 -4.47 -15.36
C LEU A 131 -5.58 -3.63 -15.88
#